data_AF-A0A8J6MM71-F1
#
_entry.id   AF-A0A8J6MM71-F1
#
_cell.length_a   1.000
_cell.length_b   1.000
_cell.length_c   1.000
_cell.angle_alpha   90.00
_cell.angle_beta   90.00
_cell.angle_gamma   90.00
#
_symmetry.space_group_name_H-M   'P 1'
#
loop_
_entity.id
_entity.type
_entity.pdbx_description
1 polymer ?
#
loop_
_entity_poly.entity_id
_entity_poly.type
_entity_poly.pdbx_seq_one_letter_code
_entity_poly.pdbx_strand_id
1 'polypeptide(L)'
;MDWIKAIIIALASPVCTAAMGYFWLERAKTRIELENQKQLANHKQTMDTYTESMKHSLLREMVRVEHTICSKFQIYPKLFAKFVRVQGAMEGLMGFSITTSYENATRTDIENMLKANNILDGEQQKILAEFDYDQTRGIKSFERIMAHVKNRESRATLQKAKNYWLLNELFISEDINKIATDLFLHLANAYAAGSSWTTLSTASFEETSARHTAGIEGAKKCMSRLKSRMNHELEPTGFSVTS
;
A
#
# COMPACT_ATOMS: atom_id res chain seq x y z
N MET A 1 -18.82 35.33 101.79
CA MET A 1 -19.38 35.00 100.46
C MET A 1 -18.30 34.76 99.40
N ASP A 2 -17.04 35.17 99.61
CA ASP A 2 -16.02 35.12 98.55
C ASP A 2 -15.36 33.75 98.32
N TRP A 3 -15.31 32.87 99.33
CA TRP A 3 -14.76 31.50 99.16
C TRP A 3 -15.65 30.58 98.30
N ILE A 4 -16.97 30.78 98.32
CA ILE A 4 -17.91 30.05 97.45
C ILE A 4 -17.70 30.45 95.98
N LYS A 5 -17.42 31.74 95.71
CA LYS A 5 -17.07 32.22 94.36
C LYS A 5 -15.75 31.62 93.86
N ALA A 6 -14.75 31.50 94.74
CA ALA A 6 -13.46 30.90 94.38
C ALA A 6 -13.58 29.41 93.99
N ILE A 7 -14.41 28.64 94.69
CA ILE A 7 -14.65 27.22 94.37
C ILE A 7 -15.40 27.07 93.04
N ILE A 8 -16.39 27.93 92.75
CA ILE A 8 -17.12 27.91 91.48
C ILE A 8 -16.20 28.24 90.30
N ILE A 9 -15.30 29.23 90.45
CA ILE A 9 -14.33 29.59 89.41
C ILE A 9 -13.29 28.46 89.20
N ALA A 10 -12.83 27.81 90.27
CA ALA A 10 -11.88 26.71 90.20
C ALA A 10 -12.46 25.45 89.53
N LEU A 11 -13.75 25.15 89.74
CA LEU A 11 -14.42 24.01 89.12
C LEU A 11 -14.88 24.28 87.67
N ALA A 12 -15.19 25.54 87.33
CA ALA A 12 -15.61 25.90 85.97
C ALA A 12 -14.45 25.87 84.95
N SER A 13 -13.23 26.19 85.38
CA SER A 13 -12.04 26.24 84.50
C SER A 13 -11.73 24.91 83.78
N PRO A 14 -11.63 23.75 84.45
CA PRO A 14 -11.35 22.47 83.77
C PRO A 14 -12.49 22.00 82.84
N VAL A 15 -13.75 22.35 83.15
CA VAL A 15 -14.89 22.03 82.27
C VAL A 15 -14.82 22.85 80.99
N CYS A 16 -14.48 24.14 81.08
CA CYS A 16 -14.31 24.99 79.90
C CYS A 16 -13.11 24.58 79.04
N THR A 17 -11.97 24.20 79.64
CA THR A 17 -10.81 23.73 78.87
C THR A 17 -11.07 22.38 78.18
N ALA A 18 -11.78 21.46 78.83
CA ALA A 18 -12.19 20.19 78.22
C ALA A 18 -13.18 20.39 77.06
N ALA A 19 -14.17 21.27 77.22
CA ALA A 19 -15.15 21.58 76.17
C ALA A 19 -14.48 22.26 74.95
N MET A 20 -13.56 23.20 75.18
CA MET A 20 -12.77 23.80 74.10
C MET A 20 -11.88 22.76 73.42
N GLY A 21 -11.24 21.87 74.18
CA GLY A 21 -10.43 20.78 73.64
C GLY A 21 -11.24 19.84 72.73
N TYR A 22 -12.43 19.43 73.18
CA TYR A 22 -13.35 18.60 72.39
C TYR A 22 -13.79 19.31 71.10
N PHE A 23 -14.18 20.58 71.18
CA PHE A 23 -14.55 21.38 70.02
C PHE A 23 -13.41 21.51 69.00
N TRP A 24 -12.18 21.72 69.47
CA TRP A 24 -11.00 21.77 68.61
C TRP A 24 -10.70 20.42 67.94
N LEU A 25 -10.84 19.31 68.68
CA LEU A 25 -10.67 17.95 68.13
C LEU A 25 -11.73 17.63 67.09
N GLU A 26 -12.99 17.99 67.32
CA GLU A 26 -14.08 17.78 66.38
C GLU A 26 -13.89 18.62 65.11
N ARG A 27 -13.43 19.87 65.24
CA ARG A 27 -13.02 20.69 64.10
C ARG A 27 -11.80 20.15 63.37
N ALA A 28 -10.82 19.59 64.06
CA ALA A 28 -9.66 18.97 63.43
C ALA A 28 -10.08 17.71 62.65
N LYS A 29 -10.93 16.88 63.25
CA LYS A 29 -11.46 15.65 62.63
C LYS A 29 -12.25 15.98 61.35
N THR A 30 -13.18 16.92 61.42
CA THR A 30 -13.98 17.33 60.25
C THR A 30 -13.12 17.93 59.13
N ARG A 31 -12.04 18.66 59.46
CA ARG A 31 -11.08 19.15 58.45
C ARG A 31 -10.32 18.01 57.76
N ILE A 32 -9.85 17.03 58.54
CA ILE A 32 -9.15 15.85 58.00
C ILE A 32 -10.09 15.02 57.12
N GLU A 33 -11.34 14.82 57.55
CA GLU A 33 -12.34 14.10 56.75
C GLU A 33 -12.65 14.82 55.43
N LEU A 34 -12.82 16.15 55.47
CA LEU A 34 -13.04 16.95 54.27
C LEU A 34 -11.84 16.92 53.32
N GLU A 35 -10.62 16.98 53.85
CA GLU A 35 -9.40 16.90 53.05
C GLU A 35 -9.23 15.52 52.40
N ASN A 36 -9.49 14.45 53.15
CA ASN A 36 -9.49 13.08 52.62
C ASN A 36 -10.56 12.90 51.53
N GLN A 37 -11.78 13.42 51.73
CA GLN A 37 -12.83 13.39 50.71
C GLN A 37 -12.42 14.17 49.46
N LYS A 38 -11.78 15.32 49.61
CA LYS A 38 -11.28 16.12 48.49
C LYS A 38 -10.15 15.40 47.75
N GLN A 39 -9.22 14.77 48.46
CA GLN A 39 -8.15 13.99 47.85
C GLN A 39 -8.71 12.78 47.09
N LEU A 40 -9.69 12.06 47.66
CA LEU A 40 -10.38 10.96 46.98
C LEU A 40 -11.15 11.44 45.75
N ALA A 41 -11.88 12.55 45.84
CA ALA A 41 -12.62 13.13 44.72
C ALA A 41 -11.66 13.56 43.59
N ASN A 42 -10.56 14.22 43.94
CA ASN A 42 -9.51 14.61 42.98
C ASN A 42 -8.88 13.37 42.34
N HIS A 43 -8.53 12.35 43.13
CA HIS A 43 -7.94 11.12 42.61
C HIS A 43 -8.90 10.41 41.65
N LYS A 44 -10.18 10.31 42.01
CA LYS A 44 -11.22 9.77 41.14
C LYS A 44 -11.33 10.57 39.83
N GLN A 45 -11.40 11.89 39.91
CA GLN A 45 -11.44 12.76 38.73
C GLN A 45 -10.21 12.58 37.84
N THR A 46 -9.02 12.45 38.42
CA THR A 46 -7.81 12.17 37.64
C THR A 46 -7.88 10.81 36.95
N MET A 47 -8.34 9.76 37.64
CA MET A 47 -8.51 8.43 37.04
C MET A 47 -9.54 8.41 35.91
N ASP A 48 -10.65 9.13 36.08
CA ASP A 48 -11.66 9.28 35.04
C ASP A 48 -11.07 10.00 33.82
N THR A 49 -10.32 11.08 34.03
CA THR A 49 -9.62 11.83 32.95
C THR A 49 -8.60 10.96 32.22
N TYR A 50 -7.79 10.18 32.95
CA TYR A 50 -6.83 9.25 32.35
C TYR A 50 -7.54 8.16 31.54
N THR A 51 -8.65 7.64 32.07
CA THR A 51 -9.45 6.61 31.39
C THR A 51 -10.06 7.15 30.10
N GLU A 52 -10.61 8.36 30.10
CA GLU A 52 -11.14 9.01 28.90
C GLU A 52 -10.04 9.28 27.87
N SER A 53 -8.90 9.82 28.31
CA SER A 53 -7.73 10.03 27.45
C SER A 53 -7.25 8.73 26.79
N MET A 54 -7.18 7.64 27.56
CA MET A 54 -6.81 6.32 27.05
C MET A 54 -7.83 5.80 26.03
N LYS A 55 -9.13 5.93 26.31
CA LYS A 55 -10.20 5.55 25.37
C LYS A 55 -10.09 6.33 24.06
N HIS A 56 -9.87 7.65 24.12
CA HIS A 56 -9.70 8.48 22.93
C HIS A 56 -8.45 8.09 22.12
N SER A 57 -7.34 7.77 22.79
CA SER A 57 -6.12 7.30 22.11
C SER A 57 -6.36 5.97 21.38
N LEU A 58 -6.98 5.00 22.06
CA LEU A 58 -7.32 3.70 21.48
C LEU A 58 -8.27 3.84 20.28
N LEU A 59 -9.29 4.70 20.36
CA LEU A 59 -10.19 4.95 19.24
C LEU A 59 -9.46 5.54 18.03
N ARG A 60 -8.51 6.46 18.24
CA ARG A 60 -7.71 7.04 17.14
C ARG A 60 -6.84 5.98 16.47
N GLU A 61 -6.16 5.14 17.25
CA GLU A 61 -5.34 4.06 16.71
C GLU A 61 -6.18 3.01 15.99
N MET A 62 -7.36 2.66 16.51
CA MET A 62 -8.30 1.75 15.85
C MET A 62 -8.73 2.28 14.48
N VAL A 63 -9.15 3.56 14.41
CA VAL A 63 -9.55 4.20 13.13
C VAL A 63 -8.37 4.26 12.15
N ARG A 64 -7.15 4.54 12.64
CA ARG A 64 -5.95 4.53 11.79
C ARG A 64 -5.67 3.14 11.22
N VAL A 65 -5.74 2.11 12.06
CA VAL A 65 -5.55 0.71 11.65
C VAL A 65 -6.61 0.31 10.63
N GLU A 66 -7.88 0.63 10.88
CA GLU A 66 -8.98 0.36 9.94
C GLU A 66 -8.73 1.04 8.58
N HIS A 67 -8.35 2.32 8.58
CA HIS A 67 -8.03 3.04 7.35
C HIS A 67 -6.87 2.41 6.58
N THR A 68 -5.81 1.99 7.27
CA THR A 68 -4.68 1.28 6.66
C THR A 68 -5.11 -0.06 6.06
N ILE A 69 -5.90 -0.86 6.80
CA ILE A 69 -6.40 -2.14 6.33
C ILE A 69 -7.27 -1.95 5.07
N CYS A 70 -8.24 -1.04 5.11
CA CYS A 70 -9.08 -0.72 3.96
C CYS A 70 -8.26 -0.29 2.74
N SER A 71 -7.23 0.54 2.96
CA SER A 71 -6.33 0.96 1.88
C SER A 71 -5.56 -0.22 1.28
N LYS A 72 -5.03 -1.13 2.11
CA LYS A 72 -4.33 -2.34 1.63
C LYS A 72 -5.24 -3.23 0.79
N PHE A 73 -6.47 -3.51 1.25
CA PHE A 73 -7.45 -4.31 0.50
C PHE A 73 -7.80 -3.71 -0.87
N GLN A 74 -7.80 -2.38 -0.99
CA GLN A 74 -8.07 -1.72 -2.27
C GLN A 74 -6.83 -1.70 -3.19
N ILE A 75 -5.64 -1.50 -2.62
CA ILE A 75 -4.42 -1.26 -3.38
C ILE A 75 -3.79 -2.57 -3.87
N TYR A 76 -3.72 -3.61 -3.03
CA TYR A 76 -2.96 -4.83 -3.32
C TYR A 76 -3.48 -5.58 -4.56
N PRO A 77 -4.79 -5.86 -4.71
CA PRO A 77 -5.29 -6.55 -5.89
C PRO A 77 -5.05 -5.76 -7.18
N LYS A 78 -5.20 -4.43 -7.11
CA LYS A 78 -4.97 -3.53 -8.25
C LYS A 78 -3.50 -3.48 -8.65
N LEU A 79 -2.59 -3.43 -7.67
CA LEU A 79 -1.14 -3.45 -7.89
C LEU A 79 -0.73 -4.77 -8.53
N PHE A 80 -1.16 -5.89 -7.96
CA PHE A 80 -0.90 -7.22 -8.50
C PHE A 80 -1.42 -7.37 -9.93
N ALA A 81 -2.66 -6.97 -10.19
CA ALA A 81 -3.25 -7.01 -11.53
C ALA A 81 -2.49 -6.14 -12.54
N LYS A 82 -1.94 -5.00 -12.13
CA LYS A 82 -1.09 -4.16 -12.99
C LYS A 82 0.20 -4.89 -13.37
N PHE A 83 0.87 -5.53 -12.41
CA PHE A 83 2.08 -6.31 -12.71
C PHE A 83 1.81 -7.55 -13.57
N VAL A 84 0.70 -8.26 -13.35
CA VAL A 84 0.28 -9.37 -14.24
C VAL A 84 0.14 -8.88 -15.69
N ARG A 85 -0.50 -7.72 -15.91
CA ARG A 85 -0.65 -7.15 -17.25
C ARG A 85 0.69 -6.78 -17.88
N VAL A 86 1.63 -6.24 -17.09
CA VAL A 86 2.99 -5.97 -17.58
C VAL A 86 3.67 -7.26 -17.97
N GLN A 87 3.63 -8.29 -17.12
CA GLN A 87 4.25 -9.58 -17.42
C GLN A 87 3.71 -10.18 -18.72
N GLY A 88 2.39 -10.22 -18.91
CA GLY A 88 1.78 -10.71 -20.15
C GLY A 88 2.17 -9.88 -21.39
N ALA A 89 2.27 -8.56 -21.25
CA ALA A 89 2.77 -7.70 -22.33
C ALA A 89 4.23 -8.01 -22.68
N MET A 90 5.09 -8.23 -21.68
CA MET A 90 6.49 -8.56 -21.89
C MET A 90 6.68 -9.95 -22.52
N GLU A 91 5.96 -10.96 -22.05
CA GLU A 91 5.98 -12.31 -22.65
C GLU A 91 5.61 -12.25 -24.15
N GLY A 92 4.69 -11.36 -24.53
CA GLY A 92 4.35 -11.13 -25.93
C GLY A 92 5.50 -10.58 -26.80
N LEU A 93 6.47 -9.84 -26.25
CA LEU A 93 7.49 -9.16 -27.06
C LEU A 93 8.42 -10.11 -27.81
N MET A 94 8.78 -11.24 -27.22
CA MET A 94 9.66 -12.25 -27.84
C MET A 94 8.90 -13.30 -28.65
N GLY A 95 7.63 -13.06 -28.99
CA GLY A 95 6.84 -13.99 -29.79
C GLY A 95 6.31 -15.20 -29.02
N PHE A 96 6.38 -15.21 -27.67
CA PHE A 96 5.64 -16.20 -26.86
C PHE A 96 4.12 -15.99 -26.90
N SER A 97 3.63 -14.98 -27.65
CA SER A 97 2.22 -14.87 -28.00
C SER A 97 1.92 -15.64 -29.28
N ILE A 98 0.88 -16.47 -29.24
CA ILE A 98 0.25 -17.03 -30.45
C ILE A 98 -0.16 -15.83 -31.32
N THR A 99 0.61 -15.58 -32.37
CA THR A 99 0.37 -14.48 -33.29
C THR A 99 -0.31 -15.08 -34.51
N THR A 100 -1.39 -14.45 -34.96
CA THR A 100 -2.06 -14.84 -36.20
C THR A 100 -1.09 -14.67 -37.36
N SER A 101 -0.88 -15.73 -38.15
CA SER A 101 -0.12 -15.60 -39.40
C SER A 101 -0.87 -14.64 -40.34
N TYR A 102 -0.17 -13.64 -40.86
CA TYR A 102 -0.71 -12.68 -41.83
C TYR A 102 -0.56 -13.14 -43.28
N GLU A 103 -0.12 -14.38 -43.52
CA GLU A 103 0.10 -14.93 -44.86
C GLU A 103 -1.16 -14.89 -45.73
N ASN A 104 -2.35 -14.97 -45.13
CA ASN A 104 -3.64 -14.92 -45.83
C ASN A 104 -4.38 -13.59 -45.64
N ALA A 105 -3.73 -12.55 -45.13
CA ALA A 105 -4.37 -11.25 -44.91
C ALA A 105 -4.64 -10.54 -46.25
N THR A 106 -5.85 -10.00 -46.42
CA THR A 106 -6.15 -9.16 -47.58
C THR A 106 -5.58 -7.76 -47.39
N ARG A 107 -5.42 -7.02 -48.49
CA ARG A 107 -5.05 -5.59 -48.45
C ARG A 107 -5.97 -4.78 -47.53
N THR A 108 -7.27 -5.05 -47.60
CA THR A 108 -8.29 -4.40 -46.77
C THR A 108 -8.12 -4.72 -45.29
N ASP A 109 -7.74 -5.97 -44.96
CA ASP A 109 -7.48 -6.36 -43.57
C ASP A 109 -6.26 -5.60 -43.01
N ILE A 110 -5.18 -5.52 -43.78
CA ILE A 110 -3.97 -4.78 -43.40
C ILE A 110 -4.28 -3.29 -43.21
N GLU A 111 -5.03 -2.69 -44.14
CA GLU A 111 -5.45 -1.28 -44.03
C GLU A 111 -6.29 -1.03 -42.76
N ASN A 112 -7.25 -1.90 -42.48
CA ASN A 112 -8.08 -1.82 -41.28
C ASN A 112 -7.25 -1.95 -40.00
N MET A 113 -6.29 -2.88 -39.97
CA MET A 113 -5.41 -3.07 -38.82
C MET A 113 -4.48 -1.87 -38.59
N LEU A 114 -3.92 -1.29 -39.66
CA LEU A 114 -3.08 -0.10 -39.57
C LEU A 114 -3.87 1.11 -39.03
N LYS A 115 -5.10 1.31 -39.52
CA LYS A 115 -6.01 2.35 -39.03
C LYS A 115 -6.39 2.14 -37.57
N ALA A 116 -6.75 0.92 -37.18
CA ALA A 116 -7.10 0.60 -35.80
C ALA A 116 -5.97 0.88 -34.80
N ASN A 117 -4.71 0.77 -35.24
CA ASN A 117 -3.53 1.04 -34.41
C ASN A 117 -3.02 2.50 -34.48
N ASN A 118 -3.75 3.38 -35.17
CA ASN A 118 -3.42 4.80 -35.36
C ASN A 118 -2.01 4.99 -35.95
N ILE A 119 -1.67 4.21 -36.97
CA ILE A 119 -0.45 4.41 -37.77
C ILE A 119 -0.61 5.67 -38.63
N LEU A 120 0.46 6.41 -38.90
CA LEU A 120 0.40 7.63 -39.70
C LEU A 120 0.07 7.32 -41.16
N ASP A 121 -0.80 8.12 -41.80
CA ASP A 121 -1.27 7.88 -43.18
C ASP A 121 -0.13 7.68 -44.19
N GLY A 122 0.97 8.43 -44.07
CA GLY A 122 2.14 8.26 -44.94
C GLY A 122 2.83 6.90 -44.79
N GLU A 123 2.91 6.37 -43.56
CA GLU A 123 3.43 5.01 -43.31
C GLU A 123 2.44 3.96 -43.80
N GLN A 124 1.13 4.18 -43.60
CA GLN A 124 0.10 3.28 -44.12
C GLN A 124 0.21 3.13 -45.64
N GLN A 125 0.26 4.25 -46.37
CA GLN A 125 0.38 4.27 -47.82
C GLN A 125 1.64 3.55 -48.30
N LYS A 126 2.76 3.73 -47.60
CA LYS A 126 4.02 3.05 -47.92
C LYS A 126 3.89 1.53 -47.78
N ILE A 127 3.33 1.04 -46.67
CA ILE A 127 3.14 -0.41 -46.45
C ILE A 127 2.19 -1.01 -47.48
N LEU A 128 1.08 -0.32 -47.76
CA LEU A 128 0.10 -0.79 -48.74
C LEU A 128 0.69 -0.81 -50.15
N ALA A 129 1.48 0.19 -50.54
CA ALA A 129 2.19 0.20 -51.82
C ALA A 129 3.23 -0.93 -51.90
N GLU A 130 3.98 -1.19 -50.80
CA GLU A 130 4.91 -2.33 -50.74
C GLU A 130 4.16 -3.67 -50.85
N PHE A 131 2.99 -3.79 -50.22
CA PHE A 131 2.14 -4.98 -50.28
C PHE A 131 1.56 -5.22 -51.68
N ASP A 132 1.11 -4.15 -52.36
CA ASP A 132 0.58 -4.20 -53.72
C ASP A 132 1.66 -4.59 -54.74
N TYR A 133 2.93 -4.19 -54.51
CA TYR A 133 4.07 -4.55 -55.35
C TYR A 133 4.64 -5.95 -55.07
N ASP A 134 4.82 -6.29 -53.79
CA ASP A 134 5.37 -7.56 -53.30
C ASP A 134 4.74 -7.88 -51.95
N GLN A 135 3.75 -8.79 -51.95
CA GLN A 135 3.02 -9.18 -50.73
C GLN A 135 3.95 -9.62 -49.60
N THR A 136 5.02 -10.36 -49.89
CA THR A 136 5.95 -10.84 -48.86
C THR A 136 6.68 -9.68 -48.20
N ARG A 137 7.10 -8.69 -49.00
CA ARG A 137 7.75 -7.48 -48.50
C ARG A 137 6.77 -6.62 -47.69
N GLY A 138 5.55 -6.43 -48.19
CA GLY A 138 4.51 -5.70 -47.49
C GLY A 138 4.15 -6.30 -46.14
N ILE A 139 3.99 -7.63 -46.06
CA ILE A 139 3.74 -8.36 -44.80
C ILE A 139 4.88 -8.13 -43.81
N LYS A 140 6.15 -8.27 -44.25
CA LYS A 140 7.31 -8.02 -43.36
C LYS A 140 7.37 -6.59 -42.84
N SER A 141 7.03 -5.60 -43.68
CA SER A 141 6.97 -4.19 -43.28
C SER A 141 5.83 -3.94 -42.29
N PHE A 142 4.67 -4.54 -42.53
CA PHE A 142 3.53 -4.51 -41.62
C PHE A 142 3.88 -5.13 -40.25
N GLU A 143 4.45 -6.33 -40.23
CA GLU A 143 4.88 -7.03 -39.02
C GLU A 143 5.87 -6.21 -38.19
N ARG A 144 6.83 -5.55 -38.86
CA ARG A 144 7.81 -4.67 -38.20
C ARG A 144 7.11 -3.51 -37.50
N ILE A 145 6.15 -2.87 -38.16
CA ILE A 145 5.39 -1.76 -37.58
C ILE A 145 4.52 -2.23 -36.42
N MET A 146 3.86 -3.39 -36.56
CA MET A 146 3.10 -3.99 -35.47
C MET A 146 3.99 -4.35 -34.26
N ALA A 147 5.24 -4.80 -34.48
CA ALA A 147 6.20 -5.00 -33.41
C ALA A 147 6.55 -3.69 -32.68
N HIS A 148 6.70 -2.58 -33.40
CA HIS A 148 6.89 -1.25 -32.79
C HIS A 148 5.68 -0.80 -31.98
N VAL A 149 4.45 -1.03 -32.47
CA VAL A 149 3.22 -0.75 -31.73
C VAL A 149 3.20 -1.54 -30.42
N LYS A 150 3.47 -2.85 -30.48
CA LYS A 150 3.51 -3.73 -29.31
C LYS A 150 4.57 -3.31 -28.30
N ASN A 151 5.75 -2.88 -28.76
CA ASN A 151 6.80 -2.30 -27.91
C ASN A 151 6.31 -1.04 -27.19
N ARG A 152 5.66 -0.12 -27.90
CA ARG A 152 5.09 1.11 -27.32
C ARG A 152 4.03 0.79 -26.26
N GLU A 153 3.13 -0.14 -26.54
CA GLU A 153 2.10 -0.58 -25.60
C GLU A 153 2.66 -1.25 -24.36
N SER A 154 3.67 -2.10 -24.53
CA SER A 154 4.38 -2.77 -23.43
C SER A 154 5.08 -1.75 -22.53
N ARG A 155 5.77 -0.77 -23.12
CA ARG A 155 6.37 0.36 -22.39
C ARG A 155 5.31 1.16 -21.63
N ALA A 156 4.20 1.49 -22.27
CA ALA A 156 3.12 2.24 -21.64
C ALA A 156 2.51 1.47 -20.46
N THR A 157 2.35 0.16 -20.59
CA THR A 157 1.83 -0.72 -19.53
C THR A 157 2.81 -0.80 -18.35
N LEU A 158 4.12 -0.93 -18.62
CA LEU A 158 5.17 -0.89 -17.61
C LEU A 158 5.16 0.44 -16.83
N GLN A 159 5.07 1.57 -17.53
CA GLN A 159 5.01 2.90 -16.91
C GLN A 159 3.74 3.10 -16.07
N LYS A 160 2.59 2.62 -16.55
CA LYS A 160 1.33 2.66 -15.78
C LYS A 160 1.44 1.86 -14.48
N ALA A 161 2.07 0.70 -14.49
CA ALA A 161 2.30 -0.10 -13.29
C ALA A 161 3.27 0.61 -12.32
N LYS A 162 4.39 1.15 -12.84
CA LYS A 162 5.35 1.93 -12.04
C LYS A 162 4.69 3.12 -11.35
N ASN A 163 3.94 3.93 -12.10
CA ASN A 163 3.27 5.11 -11.56
C ASN A 163 2.23 4.73 -10.50
N TYR A 164 1.46 3.67 -10.75
CA TYR A 164 0.51 3.18 -9.76
C TYR A 164 1.20 2.72 -8.48
N TRP A 165 2.31 1.99 -8.60
CA TRP A 165 3.11 1.56 -7.45
C TRP A 165 3.66 2.74 -6.65
N LEU A 166 4.33 3.69 -7.30
CA LEU A 166 4.94 4.86 -6.64
C LEU A 166 3.90 5.74 -5.95
N LEU A 167 2.73 5.95 -6.57
CA LEU A 167 1.65 6.74 -5.96
C LEU A 167 1.06 6.09 -4.70
N ASN A 168 1.20 4.77 -4.55
CA ASN A 168 0.65 4.01 -3.44
C ASN A 168 1.72 3.52 -2.46
N GLU A 169 2.98 3.93 -2.62
CA GLU A 169 4.09 3.45 -1.80
C GLU A 169 3.84 3.66 -0.29
N LEU A 170 3.23 4.79 0.08
CA LEU A 170 2.90 5.12 1.48
C LEU A 170 1.90 4.16 2.15
N PHE A 171 1.13 3.41 1.37
CA PHE A 171 0.10 2.49 1.86
C PHE A 171 0.53 1.02 1.78
N ILE A 172 1.74 0.76 1.31
CA ILE A 172 2.29 -0.57 1.10
C ILE A 172 3.33 -0.84 2.19
N SER A 173 3.42 -2.08 2.67
CA SER A 173 4.46 -2.45 3.63
C SER A 173 5.85 -2.41 2.98
N GLU A 174 6.89 -2.19 3.79
CA GLU A 174 8.27 -2.16 3.30
C GLU A 174 8.66 -3.46 2.58
N ASP A 175 8.18 -4.61 3.07
CA ASP A 175 8.45 -5.92 2.46
C ASP A 175 7.82 -6.06 1.08
N ILE A 176 6.55 -5.68 0.94
CA ILE A 176 5.86 -5.69 -0.36
C ILE A 176 6.52 -4.67 -1.30
N ASN A 177 6.97 -3.52 -0.78
CA ASN A 177 7.66 -2.51 -1.56
C ASN A 177 8.99 -3.02 -2.14
N LYS A 178 9.79 -3.74 -1.33
CA LYS A 178 11.02 -4.41 -1.78
C LYS A 178 10.75 -5.42 -2.88
N ILE A 179 9.76 -6.31 -2.69
CA ILE A 179 9.39 -7.32 -3.70
C ILE A 179 8.89 -6.65 -4.99
N ALA A 180 8.09 -5.57 -4.88
CA ALA A 180 7.60 -4.82 -6.03
C ALA A 180 8.74 -4.12 -6.79
N THR A 181 9.75 -3.63 -6.08
CA THR A 181 10.97 -3.04 -6.66
C THR A 181 11.75 -4.09 -7.46
N ASP A 182 12.04 -5.24 -6.85
CA ASP A 182 12.74 -6.35 -7.52
C ASP A 182 11.98 -6.82 -8.76
N LEU A 183 10.65 -6.98 -8.63
CA LEU A 183 9.76 -7.34 -9.73
C LEU A 183 9.83 -6.31 -10.87
N PHE A 184 9.77 -5.02 -10.55
CA PHE A 184 9.87 -3.95 -11.54
C PHE A 184 11.22 -3.99 -12.27
N LEU A 185 12.32 -4.21 -11.56
CA LEU A 185 13.65 -4.32 -12.16
C LEU A 185 13.75 -5.50 -13.13
N HIS A 186 13.23 -6.67 -12.74
CA HIS A 186 13.16 -7.83 -13.63
C HIS A 186 12.33 -7.56 -14.90
N LEU A 187 11.16 -6.94 -14.75
CA LEU A 187 10.29 -6.59 -15.88
C LEU A 187 10.92 -5.50 -16.77
N ALA A 188 11.61 -4.52 -16.19
CA ALA A 188 12.32 -3.47 -16.92
C ALA A 188 13.51 -4.05 -17.71
N ASN A 189 14.25 -4.99 -17.13
CA ASN A 189 15.33 -5.71 -17.82
C ASN A 189 14.78 -6.58 -18.96
N ALA A 190 13.67 -7.29 -18.73
CA ALA A 190 12.99 -8.05 -19.77
C ALA A 190 12.51 -7.14 -20.92
N TYR A 191 11.93 -5.98 -20.59
CA TYR A 191 11.54 -4.97 -21.57
C TYR A 191 12.73 -4.46 -22.38
N ALA A 192 13.84 -4.10 -21.71
CA ALA A 192 15.02 -3.58 -22.38
C ALA A 192 15.55 -4.58 -23.42
N ALA A 193 15.67 -5.86 -23.04
CA ALA A 193 16.05 -6.94 -23.94
C ALA A 193 15.02 -7.18 -25.06
N GLY A 194 13.71 -7.19 -24.73
CA GLY A 194 12.66 -7.37 -25.73
C GLY A 194 12.60 -6.24 -26.75
N SER A 195 12.82 -4.99 -26.33
CA SER A 195 12.79 -3.84 -27.21
C SER A 195 13.99 -3.78 -28.17
N SER A 196 15.18 -4.19 -27.71
CA SER A 196 16.39 -4.23 -28.55
C SER A 196 16.30 -5.26 -29.65
N TRP A 197 15.47 -6.30 -29.51
CA TRP A 197 15.19 -7.29 -30.55
C TRP A 197 14.75 -6.65 -31.88
N THR A 198 13.98 -5.56 -31.82
CA THR A 198 13.52 -4.88 -33.05
C THR A 198 14.61 -4.15 -33.83
N THR A 199 15.78 -3.96 -33.23
CA THR A 199 16.89 -3.16 -33.79
C THR A 199 18.16 -3.96 -34.09
N LEU A 200 18.27 -5.19 -33.57
CA LEU A 200 19.53 -5.92 -33.48
C LEU A 200 19.69 -7.00 -34.58
N SER A 201 20.95 -7.28 -34.95
CA SER A 201 21.32 -8.31 -35.91
C SER A 201 21.29 -9.72 -35.29
N THR A 202 21.23 -10.75 -36.14
CA THR A 202 21.05 -12.17 -35.76
C THR A 202 22.07 -12.69 -34.75
N ALA A 203 23.33 -12.22 -34.78
CA ALA A 203 24.37 -12.66 -33.85
C ALA A 203 24.13 -12.27 -32.39
N SER A 204 23.32 -11.24 -32.14
CA SER A 204 22.96 -10.78 -30.78
C SER A 204 21.61 -11.35 -30.29
N PHE A 205 20.93 -12.13 -31.12
CA PHE A 205 19.60 -12.64 -30.82
C PHE A 205 19.59 -13.58 -29.61
N GLU A 206 20.53 -14.53 -29.57
CA GLU A 206 20.58 -15.56 -28.52
C GLU A 206 20.82 -14.94 -27.14
N GLU A 207 21.77 -14.01 -27.02
CA GLU A 207 22.03 -13.30 -25.78
C GLU A 207 20.82 -12.47 -25.34
N THR A 208 20.19 -11.76 -26.27
CA THR A 208 19.03 -10.90 -25.97
C THR A 208 17.82 -11.75 -25.54
N SER A 209 17.61 -12.89 -26.19
CA SER A 209 16.58 -13.88 -25.84
C SER A 209 16.80 -14.47 -24.45
N ALA A 210 18.03 -14.88 -24.14
CA ALA A 210 18.41 -15.39 -22.83
C ALA A 210 18.19 -14.35 -21.73
N ARG A 211 18.56 -13.09 -21.97
CA ARG A 211 18.33 -11.99 -21.01
C ARG A 211 16.85 -11.70 -20.78
N HIS A 212 16.04 -11.72 -21.84
CA HIS A 212 14.60 -11.53 -21.71
C HIS A 212 13.95 -12.67 -20.91
N THR A 213 14.23 -13.92 -21.28
CA THR A 213 13.66 -15.09 -20.60
C THR A 213 14.08 -15.15 -19.13
N ALA A 214 15.34 -14.84 -18.81
CA ALA A 214 15.81 -14.69 -17.44
C ALA A 214 15.08 -13.58 -16.67
N GLY A 215 14.81 -12.44 -17.32
CA GLY A 215 14.02 -11.35 -16.75
C GLY A 215 12.57 -11.76 -16.44
N ILE A 216 11.91 -12.45 -17.37
CA ILE A 216 10.55 -12.99 -17.18
C ILE A 216 10.50 -14.02 -16.05
N GLU A 217 11.46 -14.94 -16.00
CA GLU A 217 11.51 -15.97 -14.95
C GLU A 217 11.77 -15.36 -13.57
N GLY A 218 12.66 -14.37 -13.48
CA GLY A 218 12.85 -13.58 -12.27
C GLY A 218 11.56 -12.87 -11.84
N ALA A 219 10.84 -12.26 -12.79
CA ALA A 219 9.56 -11.62 -12.53
C ALA A 219 8.50 -12.61 -12.03
N LYS A 220 8.42 -13.82 -12.59
CA LYS A 220 7.50 -14.89 -12.13
C LYS A 220 7.76 -15.28 -10.68
N LYS A 221 9.02 -15.45 -10.30
CA LYS A 221 9.41 -15.74 -8.90
C LYS A 221 9.00 -14.60 -7.97
N CYS A 222 9.26 -13.35 -8.34
CA CYS A 222 8.84 -12.19 -7.56
C CYS A 222 7.31 -12.08 -7.48
N MET A 223 6.57 -12.38 -8.54
CA MET A 223 5.10 -12.40 -8.54
C MET A 223 4.51 -13.42 -7.56
N SER A 224 5.09 -14.62 -7.50
CA SER A 224 4.69 -15.64 -6.52
C SER A 224 4.94 -15.18 -5.08
N ARG A 225 6.14 -14.61 -4.81
CA ARG A 225 6.49 -14.02 -3.51
C ARG A 225 5.55 -12.87 -3.14
N LEU A 226 5.26 -11.99 -4.10
CA LEU A 226 4.37 -10.84 -3.92
C LEU A 226 2.97 -11.30 -3.54
N LYS A 227 2.41 -12.27 -4.27
CA LYS A 227 1.10 -12.86 -3.97
C LYS A 227 1.05 -13.48 -2.58
N SER A 228 2.06 -14.28 -2.24
CA SER A 228 2.15 -14.93 -0.93
C SER A 228 2.20 -13.90 0.21
N ARG A 229 3.05 -12.87 0.09
CA ARG A 229 3.18 -11.82 1.11
C ARG A 229 1.93 -10.95 1.22
N MET A 230 1.32 -10.57 0.10
CA MET A 230 0.05 -9.84 0.10
C MET A 230 -1.05 -10.64 0.78
N ASN A 231 -1.19 -11.93 0.48
CA ASN A 231 -2.18 -12.78 1.14
C ASN A 231 -1.93 -12.86 2.65
N HIS A 232 -0.68 -13.05 3.07
CA HIS A 232 -0.32 -13.10 4.49
C HIS A 232 -0.63 -11.80 5.24
N GLU A 233 -0.47 -10.63 4.61
CA GLU A 233 -0.83 -9.33 5.24
C GLU A 233 -2.33 -9.02 5.21
N LEU A 234 -3.09 -9.68 4.33
CA LEU A 234 -4.55 -9.53 4.23
C LEU A 234 -5.30 -10.53 5.09
N GLU A 235 -4.68 -11.68 5.42
CA GLU A 235 -5.20 -12.58 6.43
C GLU A 235 -5.27 -11.82 7.75
N PRO A 236 -6.44 -11.80 8.42
CA PRO A 236 -6.51 -11.23 9.75
C PRO A 236 -5.56 -12.06 10.60
N THR A 237 -4.44 -11.46 11.01
CA THR A 237 -3.59 -11.99 12.08
C THR A 237 -4.40 -11.89 13.35
N GLY A 238 -5.44 -12.72 13.45
CA GLY A 238 -6.25 -12.85 14.62
C GLY A 238 -5.31 -13.23 15.74
N PHE A 239 -5.28 -12.39 16.77
CA PHE A 239 -5.60 -12.86 18.12
C PHE A 239 -5.52 -14.38 18.23
N SER A 240 -4.32 -14.95 18.24
CA SER A 240 -4.10 -16.18 18.96
C SER A 240 -4.27 -15.77 20.40
N VAL A 241 -5.51 -15.73 20.87
CA VAL A 241 -5.80 -15.74 22.30
C VAL A 241 -5.23 -17.07 22.74
N THR A 242 -3.97 -17.06 23.17
CA THR A 242 -3.37 -18.14 23.94
C THR A 242 -4.16 -18.16 25.24
N SER A 243 -5.29 -18.87 25.20
CA SER A 243 -6.06 -19.31 26.36
C SER A 243 -5.27 -20.34 27.14
#